data_AF-A0A4W3J4Z7-F1
#
_entry.id   AF-A0A4W3J4Z7-F1
#
_cell.length_a   1.000
_cell.length_b   1.000
_cell.length_c   1.000
_cell.angle_alpha   90.00
_cell.angle_beta   90.00
_cell.angle_gamma   90.00
#
_symmetry.space_group_name_H-M   'P 1'
#
loop_
_entity.id
_entity.type
_entity.pdbx_description
1 polymer ?
#
loop_
_entity_poly.entity_id
_entity_poly.type
_entity_poly.pdbx_seq_one_letter_code
_entity_poly.pdbx_strand_id
1 'polypeptide(L)'
;MLQLKPFFDVKADVVPWLVDSGLTLPSDPDESAGSPEVQVHIVNVEKNGSILYTWKGKKGTTCIGFYDPHKKQNKLLYTFDREVHLVSCSVNLDRTLLAASVLPYNVKGLPNEFLRPVSRCLTLLIEIHPINNTRVLKAVDTHVRVQFLSPASDMKSFPESHLLVISEDRCIEHFHISVVIEEGYRVMIKNPDRLPKDIVVEDFLWAQWDAQGQRLFCIVEKEREAFLTCTQFSPDTNYETLLSVPLGFPLTISRLCLVSFGIDHFREQQESSETPKLQVFTSHTGGMCMCHSHPVHTEREFSYSVTLLHHGCRKTFTVSLETTDDPCASEPTFVNFDYYVAVYMAGHFLHLINTRLPALTCHDLFLSGKDAKIKNWNDQGCLMSFSDSLLDCQSGKMYKAEIDQQFVMSIMSSCKLDCHRLGALHCAILYFQQHSQTDKQIIDWLCDHFSTSGSFNPIQEFILATLHRKAISELASLDKVLPYSSLLNWDGEIPGVTCRTERVLPVFGGKIQNHRGFWEEMIRNVEFVKVKEGLHKAQYNNISLRVVQDKLFSELVRDCFVSTSIQVPL
;
A
#
# COMPACT_ATOMS: atom_id res chain seq x y z
N MET A 1 -19.76 -6.47 0.45
CA MET A 1 -18.73 -7.15 1.28
C MET A 1 -17.75 -6.19 1.95
N LEU A 2 -17.08 -5.30 1.21
CA LEU A 2 -16.17 -4.33 1.82
C LEU A 2 -16.94 -3.16 2.45
N GLN A 3 -16.44 -2.69 3.58
CA GLN A 3 -16.90 -1.48 4.28
C GLN A 3 -15.75 -0.49 4.38
N LEU A 4 -16.02 0.77 4.04
CA LEU A 4 -15.10 1.86 4.31
C LEU A 4 -15.51 2.57 5.60
N LYS A 5 -14.57 2.64 6.56
CA LYS A 5 -14.72 3.40 7.80
C LYS A 5 -13.90 4.68 7.71
N PRO A 6 -14.54 5.87 7.67
CA PRO A 6 -13.82 7.12 7.61
C PRO A 6 -13.10 7.37 8.94
N PHE A 7 -11.84 7.79 8.87
CA PHE A 7 -11.07 8.23 10.05
C PHE A 7 -10.58 9.67 9.94
N PHE A 8 -10.71 10.28 8.76
CA PHE A 8 -10.41 11.67 8.50
C PHE A 8 -11.33 12.22 7.41
N ASP A 9 -11.80 13.44 7.61
CA ASP A 9 -12.64 14.18 6.66
C ASP A 9 -12.21 15.65 6.68
N VAL A 10 -11.69 16.15 5.55
CA VAL A 10 -11.27 17.55 5.42
C VAL A 10 -12.37 18.53 5.86
N LYS A 11 -13.63 18.26 5.51
CA LYS A 11 -14.76 19.16 5.82
C LYS A 11 -15.09 19.17 7.31
N ALA A 12 -14.88 18.06 8.02
CA ALA A 12 -15.20 17.94 9.43
C ALA A 12 -14.01 18.28 10.34
N ASP A 13 -12.81 17.84 9.96
CA ASP A 13 -11.62 17.87 10.81
C ASP A 13 -10.73 19.10 10.56
N VAL A 14 -10.78 19.72 9.38
CA VAL A 14 -9.87 20.83 8.99
C VAL A 14 -10.60 22.15 8.81
N VAL A 15 -11.67 22.16 8.01
CA VAL A 15 -12.37 23.41 7.64
C VAL A 15 -12.87 24.21 8.86
N PRO A 16 -13.48 23.60 9.90
CA PRO A 16 -13.92 24.36 11.08
C PRO A 16 -12.75 25.06 11.78
N TRP A 17 -11.62 24.36 11.93
CA TRP A 17 -10.43 24.92 12.55
C TRP A 17 -9.85 26.10 11.77
N LEU A 18 -9.85 26.04 10.43
CA LEU A 18 -9.38 27.13 9.58
C LEU A 18 -10.23 28.39 9.74
N VAL A 19 -11.56 28.22 9.82
CA VAL A 19 -12.52 29.31 10.02
C VAL A 19 -12.36 29.92 11.41
N ASP A 20 -12.36 29.09 12.46
CA ASP A 20 -12.25 29.53 13.85
C ASP A 20 -10.92 30.24 14.14
N SER A 21 -9.83 29.79 13.50
CA SER A 21 -8.51 30.39 13.63
C SER A 21 -8.34 31.65 12.76
N GLY A 22 -9.33 31.99 11.94
CA GLY A 22 -9.24 33.12 11.00
C GLY A 22 -8.10 32.97 10.00
N LEU A 23 -7.78 31.75 9.56
CA LEU A 23 -6.69 31.46 8.61
C LEU A 23 -7.15 31.48 7.14
N THR A 24 -8.45 31.68 6.91
CA THR A 24 -9.10 31.84 5.61
C THR A 24 -9.86 33.16 5.54
N LEU A 25 -10.21 33.61 4.33
CA LEU A 25 -11.08 34.77 4.15
C LEU A 25 -12.55 34.33 4.37
N PRO A 26 -13.34 35.06 5.17
CA PRO A 26 -14.79 35.04 5.01
C PRO A 26 -15.10 35.55 3.59
N SER A 27 -15.98 34.86 2.88
CA SER A 27 -16.46 35.31 1.57
C SER A 27 -17.10 36.70 1.62
N ASP A 28 -16.94 37.46 0.54
CA ASP A 28 -17.80 38.61 0.28
C ASP A 28 -19.27 38.15 0.17
N PRO A 29 -20.22 38.84 0.82
CA PRO A 29 -21.64 38.44 0.84
C PRO A 29 -22.40 38.64 -0.47
N ASP A 30 -21.75 39.06 -1.57
CA ASP A 30 -22.42 39.46 -2.82
C ASP A 30 -22.49 38.37 -3.91
N GLU A 31 -21.98 37.16 -3.69
CA GLU A 31 -22.24 36.02 -4.60
C GLU A 31 -23.42 35.18 -4.09
N SER A 32 -24.57 35.43 -4.71
CA SER A 32 -25.78 34.65 -4.53
C SER A 32 -25.60 33.19 -4.99
N ALA A 33 -26.05 32.26 -4.13
CA ALA A 33 -26.16 30.81 -4.30
C ALA A 33 -24.88 29.96 -4.04
N GLY A 34 -24.62 29.69 -2.76
CA GLY A 34 -23.74 28.62 -2.29
C GLY A 34 -22.90 29.07 -1.10
N SER A 35 -22.92 28.34 0.01
CA SER A 35 -21.94 28.57 1.08
C SER A 35 -20.52 28.45 0.51
N PRO A 36 -19.60 29.37 0.82
CA PRO A 36 -18.27 29.40 0.20
C PRO A 36 -17.47 28.18 0.66
N GLU A 37 -17.11 27.32 -0.28
CA GLU A 37 -16.40 26.09 0.03
C GLU A 37 -14.89 26.37 0.11
N VAL A 38 -14.34 26.32 1.32
CA VAL A 38 -12.88 26.43 1.51
C VAL A 38 -12.21 25.26 0.80
N GLN A 39 -11.52 25.54 -0.30
CA GLN A 39 -10.77 24.52 -1.05
C GLN A 39 -9.50 24.16 -0.29
N VAL A 40 -9.54 23.00 0.37
CA VAL A 40 -8.41 22.38 1.07
C VAL A 40 -8.06 21.09 0.37
N HIS A 41 -6.77 20.87 0.14
CA HIS A 41 -6.25 19.72 -0.58
C HIS A 41 -5.26 18.96 0.29
N ILE A 42 -5.40 17.64 0.39
CA ILE A 42 -4.41 16.78 1.05
C ILE A 42 -3.20 16.65 0.14
N VAL A 43 -2.00 16.78 0.70
CA VAL A 43 -0.74 16.81 -0.08
C VAL A 43 0.10 15.57 0.20
N ASN A 44 0.12 15.09 1.44
CA ASN A 44 0.87 13.90 1.82
C ASN A 44 0.35 13.28 3.13
N VAL A 45 0.69 12.02 3.36
CA VAL A 45 0.43 11.29 4.60
C VAL A 45 1.75 10.71 5.10
N GLU A 46 2.18 11.14 6.28
CA GLU A 46 3.44 10.71 6.88
C GLU A 46 3.34 9.30 7.49
N LYS A 47 4.49 8.66 7.76
CA LYS A 47 4.58 7.30 8.32
C LYS A 47 3.71 7.09 9.57
N ASN A 48 3.63 8.09 10.44
CA ASN A 48 2.83 8.05 11.67
C ASN A 48 1.33 8.32 11.45
N GLY A 49 0.88 8.37 10.20
CA GLY A 49 -0.50 8.67 9.82
C GLY A 49 -0.85 10.15 9.82
N SER A 50 0.08 11.06 10.14
CA SER A 50 -0.20 12.49 10.12
C SER A 50 -0.45 12.99 8.71
N ILE A 51 -1.40 13.92 8.56
CA ILE A 51 -1.88 14.36 7.26
C ILE A 51 -1.39 15.79 7.02
N LEU A 52 -0.70 15.99 5.90
CA LEU A 52 -0.30 17.31 5.40
C LEU A 52 -1.31 17.78 4.39
N TYR A 53 -1.74 19.04 4.50
CA TYR A 53 -2.72 19.65 3.61
C TYR A 53 -2.37 21.09 3.29
N THR A 54 -2.95 21.61 2.21
CA THR A 54 -2.73 22.98 1.72
C THR A 54 -4.05 23.68 1.45
N TRP A 55 -4.07 24.99 1.62
CA TRP A 55 -5.21 25.84 1.29
C TRP A 55 -4.73 27.23 0.86
N LYS A 56 -5.63 27.98 0.23
CA LYS A 56 -5.42 29.39 -0.09
C LYS A 56 -5.66 30.25 1.14
N GLY A 57 -4.60 30.86 1.64
CA GLY A 57 -4.61 31.78 2.78
C GLY A 57 -5.09 33.17 2.41
N LYS A 58 -5.11 34.07 3.40
CA LYS A 58 -5.47 35.48 3.21
C LYS A 58 -4.48 36.17 2.26
N LYS A 59 -4.94 37.18 1.52
CA LYS A 59 -4.12 38.02 0.62
C LYS A 59 -3.43 37.23 -0.52
N GLY A 60 -3.99 36.10 -0.95
CA GLY A 60 -3.41 35.30 -2.03
C GLY A 60 -2.10 34.62 -1.63
N THR A 61 -2.03 34.10 -0.41
CA THR A 61 -0.91 33.28 0.09
C THR A 61 -1.27 31.80 -0.02
N THR A 62 -0.28 30.92 -0.11
CA THR A 62 -0.49 29.46 0.04
C THR A 62 -0.03 29.03 1.43
N CYS A 63 -0.87 28.31 2.17
CA CYS A 63 -0.57 27.84 3.52
C CYS A 63 -0.44 26.30 3.55
N ILE A 64 0.46 25.81 4.40
CA ILE A 64 0.65 24.37 4.65
C ILE A 64 0.28 24.07 6.10
N GLY A 65 -0.61 23.10 6.28
CA GLY A 65 -1.09 22.64 7.57
C GLY A 65 -0.77 21.18 7.80
N PHE A 66 -0.92 20.81 9.06
CA PHE A 66 -0.65 19.49 9.58
C PHE A 66 -1.80 19.09 10.50
N TYR A 67 -2.30 17.87 10.31
CA TYR A 67 -3.29 17.25 11.18
C TYR A 67 -2.71 15.99 11.82
N ASP A 68 -2.84 15.89 13.14
CA ASP A 68 -2.50 14.71 13.94
C ASP A 68 -3.79 13.91 14.22
N PRO A 69 -4.03 12.77 13.56
CA PRO A 69 -5.25 11.99 13.76
C PRO A 69 -5.40 11.42 15.17
N HIS A 70 -4.29 11.18 15.88
CA HIS A 70 -4.32 10.64 17.23
C HIS A 70 -4.77 11.68 18.25
N LYS A 71 -4.32 12.93 18.07
CA LYS A 71 -4.68 14.05 18.95
C LYS A 71 -5.90 14.83 18.46
N LYS A 72 -6.33 14.61 17.22
CA LYS A 72 -7.33 15.42 16.50
C LYS A 72 -6.98 16.90 16.53
N GLN A 73 -5.73 17.23 16.24
CA GLN A 73 -5.21 18.59 16.33
C GLN A 73 -4.66 19.06 14.99
N ASN A 74 -5.03 20.28 14.64
CA ASN A 74 -4.50 20.99 13.49
C ASN A 74 -3.39 21.97 13.92
N LYS A 75 -2.40 22.16 13.04
CA LYS A 75 -1.32 23.13 13.21
C LYS A 75 -0.95 23.74 11.86
N LEU A 76 -0.82 25.06 11.80
CA LEU A 76 -0.18 25.75 10.69
C LEU A 76 1.34 25.51 10.76
N LEU A 77 1.91 24.97 9.68
CA LEU A 77 3.35 24.73 9.59
C LEU A 77 4.09 25.86 8.90
N TYR A 78 3.56 26.34 7.77
CA TYR A 78 4.23 27.34 6.96
C TYR A 78 3.24 28.12 6.08
N THR A 79 3.58 29.36 5.75
CA THR A 79 2.82 30.23 4.84
C THR A 79 3.78 30.81 3.82
N PHE A 80 3.51 30.56 2.54
CA PHE A 80 4.17 31.26 1.45
C PHE A 80 3.67 32.70 1.39
N ASP A 81 4.59 33.61 1.12
CA ASP A 81 4.36 35.03 0.90
C ASP A 81 3.58 35.33 -0.39
N ARG A 82 3.39 34.33 -1.26
CA ARG A 82 2.64 34.40 -2.52
C ARG A 82 1.85 33.13 -2.76
N GLU A 83 0.95 33.19 -3.73
CA GLU A 83 0.24 32.02 -4.25
C GLU A 83 1.22 31.16 -5.06
N VAL A 84 1.38 29.93 -4.61
CA VAL A 84 2.17 28.88 -5.26
C VAL A 84 1.35 27.61 -5.35
N HIS A 85 1.60 26.82 -6.40
CA HIS A 85 1.01 25.49 -6.51
C HIS A 85 1.91 24.50 -5.78
N LEU A 86 1.40 23.88 -4.72
CA LEU A 86 2.14 22.87 -3.97
C LEU A 86 1.96 21.50 -4.64
N VAL A 87 3.09 20.93 -5.07
CA VAL A 87 3.17 19.66 -5.79
C VAL A 87 3.36 18.50 -4.81
N SER A 88 4.21 18.67 -3.81
CA SER A 88 4.50 17.65 -2.80
C SER A 88 5.08 18.32 -1.57
N CYS A 89 4.89 17.70 -0.41
CA CYS A 89 5.33 18.23 0.86
C CYS A 89 5.57 17.09 1.85
N SER A 90 6.64 17.21 2.65
CA SER A 90 6.90 16.29 3.76
C SER A 90 7.57 17.04 4.91
N VAL A 91 7.32 16.58 6.14
CA VAL A 91 7.89 17.14 7.37
C VAL A 91 8.72 16.09 8.10
N ASN A 92 9.87 16.49 8.65
CA ASN A 92 10.69 15.55 9.41
C ASN A 92 10.05 15.17 10.76
N LEU A 93 10.54 14.10 11.39
CA LEU A 93 9.98 13.55 12.63
C LEU A 93 9.88 14.60 13.75
N ASP A 94 10.93 15.42 13.92
CA ASP A 94 11.00 16.46 14.96
C ASP A 94 10.17 17.72 14.63
N ARG A 95 9.61 17.81 13.41
CA ARG A 95 8.83 18.95 12.92
C ARG A 95 9.62 20.26 12.93
N THR A 96 10.90 20.16 12.58
CA THR A 96 11.86 21.27 12.51
C THR A 96 12.20 21.65 11.07
N LEU A 97 12.04 20.72 10.13
CA LEU A 97 12.31 20.89 8.71
C LEU A 97 11.07 20.53 7.88
N LEU A 98 10.83 21.34 6.86
CA LEU A 98 9.78 21.15 5.86
C LEU A 98 10.40 21.09 4.47
N ALA A 99 10.13 20.04 3.72
CA ALA A 99 10.47 19.94 2.32
C ALA A 99 9.21 20.18 1.50
N ALA A 100 9.28 21.08 0.52
CA ALA A 100 8.12 21.44 -0.30
C ALA A 100 8.54 21.64 -1.77
N SER A 101 7.88 20.95 -2.68
CA SER A 101 8.01 21.18 -4.12
C SER A 101 6.86 22.05 -4.60
N VAL A 102 7.19 23.15 -5.26
CA VAL A 102 6.22 24.17 -5.68
C VAL A 102 6.39 24.56 -7.14
N LEU A 103 5.28 24.91 -7.80
CA LEU A 103 5.30 25.61 -9.09
C LEU A 103 5.01 27.09 -8.82
N PRO A 104 5.91 28.00 -9.21
CA PRO A 104 5.64 29.43 -9.15
C PRO A 104 4.44 29.78 -10.05
N TYR A 105 3.52 30.62 -9.57
CA TYR A 105 2.44 31.13 -10.40
C TYR A 105 3.00 32.16 -11.40
N ASN A 106 3.13 31.79 -12.68
CA ASN A 106 3.40 32.76 -13.73
C ASN A 106 2.07 33.41 -14.15
N VAL A 107 1.99 34.74 -14.03
CA VAL A 107 0.85 35.52 -14.51
C VAL A 107 0.82 35.44 -16.04
N LYS A 108 0.04 34.51 -16.59
CA LYS A 108 -0.26 34.48 -18.03
C LYS A 108 -0.72 35.87 -18.48
N GLY A 109 0.05 36.56 -19.32
CA GLY A 109 -0.42 37.78 -20.00
C GLY A 109 0.55 38.94 -20.19
N LEU A 110 1.81 38.87 -19.75
CA LEU A 110 2.79 39.92 -20.07
C LEU A 110 3.56 39.61 -21.37
N PRO A 111 3.60 40.53 -22.37
CA PRO A 111 4.15 40.26 -23.71
C PRO A 111 5.66 39.93 -23.77
N ASN A 112 6.37 39.90 -22.64
CA ASN A 112 7.83 39.77 -22.56
C ASN A 112 8.31 38.45 -21.92
N GLU A 113 7.45 37.43 -21.79
CA GLU A 113 7.81 36.13 -21.15
C GLU A 113 8.65 35.17 -22.02
N PHE A 114 8.94 35.48 -23.28
CA PHE A 114 9.70 34.58 -24.17
C PHE A 114 11.20 34.44 -23.85
N LEU A 115 11.73 35.14 -22.85
CA LEU A 115 13.17 35.24 -22.60
C LEU A 115 13.63 34.91 -21.16
N ARG A 116 12.90 34.08 -20.41
CA ARG A 116 13.46 33.52 -19.16
C ARG A 116 13.30 32.00 -19.09
N PRO A 117 14.39 31.21 -19.14
CA PRO A 117 14.37 29.81 -18.76
C PRO A 117 14.28 29.74 -17.23
N VAL A 118 13.07 29.92 -16.69
CA VAL A 118 12.81 29.71 -15.25
C VAL A 118 12.31 28.28 -15.10
N SER A 119 13.03 27.48 -14.30
CA SER A 119 12.61 26.12 -13.96
C SER A 119 11.17 26.11 -13.47
N ARG A 120 10.36 25.19 -14.01
CA ARG A 120 8.91 25.13 -13.69
C ARG A 120 8.63 24.68 -12.26
N CYS A 121 9.47 23.83 -11.69
CA CYS A 121 9.32 23.30 -10.33
C CYS A 121 10.55 23.61 -9.47
N LEU A 122 10.29 24.14 -8.27
CA LEU A 122 11.30 24.42 -7.25
C LEU A 122 11.05 23.51 -6.05
N THR A 123 12.06 22.73 -5.67
CA THR A 123 12.06 21.95 -4.43
C THR A 123 12.81 22.71 -3.36
N LEU A 124 12.12 23.03 -2.27
CA LEU A 124 12.59 23.85 -1.17
C LEU A 124 12.78 23.00 0.08
N LEU A 125 13.79 23.36 0.87
CA LEU A 125 14.00 22.91 2.24
C LEU A 125 13.92 24.11 3.17
N ILE A 126 13.02 24.06 4.14
CA ILE A 126 12.63 25.18 4.97
C ILE A 126 12.84 24.81 6.44
N GLU A 127 13.55 25.64 7.18
CA GLU A 127 13.63 25.57 8.63
C GLU A 127 12.35 26.18 9.24
N ILE A 128 11.63 25.43 10.07
CA ILE A 128 10.30 25.83 10.60
C ILE A 128 10.23 25.87 12.14
N HIS A 129 11.36 25.73 12.85
CA HIS A 129 11.42 25.78 14.32
C HIS A 129 12.59 26.62 14.87
N PRO A 130 12.45 27.96 14.94
CA PRO A 130 11.43 28.80 14.30
C PRO A 130 11.71 28.95 12.79
N ILE A 131 10.83 29.64 12.07
CA ILE A 131 11.05 29.93 10.64
C ILE A 131 12.28 30.83 10.50
N ASN A 132 13.28 30.36 9.75
CA ASN A 132 14.57 31.03 9.67
C ASN A 132 15.08 31.13 8.23
N ASN A 133 15.29 29.98 7.56
CA ASN A 133 15.88 29.93 6.24
C ASN A 133 15.10 29.02 5.28
N THR A 134 15.12 29.39 3.99
CA THR A 134 14.53 28.63 2.88
C THR A 134 15.60 28.42 1.82
N ARG A 135 15.91 27.16 1.53
CA ARG A 135 16.93 26.75 0.55
C ARG A 135 16.28 26.06 -0.64
N VAL A 136 16.74 26.38 -1.84
CA VAL A 136 16.41 25.60 -3.05
C VAL A 136 17.32 24.36 -3.11
N LEU A 137 16.72 23.17 -3.03
CA LEU A 137 17.41 21.89 -3.21
C LEU A 137 17.54 21.51 -4.68
N LYS A 138 16.47 21.72 -5.44
CA LYS A 138 16.38 21.33 -6.85
C LYS A 138 15.50 22.32 -7.62
N ALA A 139 15.88 22.62 -8.86
CA ALA A 139 15.12 23.45 -9.77
C ALA A 139 15.12 22.77 -11.15
N VAL A 140 13.97 22.26 -11.56
CA VAL A 140 13.80 21.44 -12.78
C VAL A 140 12.48 21.78 -13.48
N ASP A 141 12.33 21.33 -14.72
CA ASP A 141 11.11 21.55 -15.51
C ASP A 141 10.02 20.50 -15.31
N THR A 142 10.33 19.45 -14.53
CA THR A 142 9.43 18.34 -14.20
C THR A 142 8.95 18.43 -12.75
N HIS A 143 7.87 17.74 -12.38
CA HIS A 143 7.45 17.70 -10.98
C HIS A 143 8.46 16.92 -10.13
N VAL A 144 8.51 17.26 -8.84
CA VAL A 144 9.40 16.62 -7.86
C VAL A 144 8.60 16.27 -6.62
N ARG A 145 8.65 15.01 -6.17
CA ARG A 145 8.10 14.56 -4.90
C ARG A 145 9.17 14.54 -3.81
N VAL A 146 8.75 14.75 -2.57
CA VAL A 146 9.65 14.80 -1.41
C VAL A 146 9.10 13.95 -0.27
N GLN A 147 9.97 13.21 0.40
CA GLN A 147 9.58 12.36 1.53
C GLN A 147 10.70 12.24 2.56
N PHE A 148 10.46 12.67 3.80
CA PHE A 148 11.40 12.43 4.90
C PHE A 148 11.37 10.97 5.34
N LEU A 149 12.55 10.45 5.69
CA LEU A 149 12.72 9.17 6.35
C LEU A 149 12.57 9.34 7.87
N SER A 150 12.03 8.33 8.55
CA SER A 150 11.94 8.34 10.01
C SER A 150 13.07 7.51 10.62
N PRO A 151 13.85 8.04 11.59
CA PRO A 151 14.88 7.25 12.27
C PRO A 151 14.29 6.13 13.14
N ALA A 152 15.16 5.26 13.66
CA ALA A 152 14.78 4.25 14.66
C ALA A 152 14.19 4.91 15.91
N SER A 153 13.17 4.29 16.52
CA SER A 153 12.53 4.76 17.77
C SER A 153 13.51 4.95 18.93
N ASP A 154 14.62 4.23 18.91
CA ASP A 154 15.59 4.16 20.01
C ASP A 154 16.79 5.10 19.79
N MET A 155 16.91 5.69 18.59
CA MET A 155 17.89 6.73 18.34
C MET A 155 17.34 8.03 18.91
N LYS A 156 18.14 8.69 19.75
CA LYS A 156 17.85 10.08 20.12
C LYS A 156 17.72 10.87 18.83
N SER A 157 16.54 11.43 18.58
CA SER A 157 16.38 12.37 17.47
C SER A 157 17.33 13.55 17.69
N PHE A 158 17.80 14.14 16.58
CA PHE A 158 19.00 14.98 16.43
C PHE A 158 20.35 14.21 16.35
N PRO A 159 21.21 14.50 15.35
CA PRO A 159 21.23 15.71 14.52
C PRO A 159 21.02 15.51 13.01
N GLU A 160 20.72 14.32 12.49
CA GLU A 160 20.64 14.09 11.02
C GLU A 160 19.22 13.70 10.58
N SER A 161 18.69 14.44 9.61
CA SER A 161 17.43 14.16 8.91
C SER A 161 17.73 13.72 7.49
N HIS A 162 16.96 12.76 6.99
CA HIS A 162 17.17 12.17 5.67
C HIS A 162 15.95 12.40 4.80
N LEU A 163 16.18 12.85 3.57
CA LEU A 163 15.13 13.28 2.65
C LEU A 163 15.30 12.59 1.30
N LEU A 164 14.25 11.95 0.83
CA LEU A 164 14.14 11.49 -0.55
C LEU A 164 13.57 12.60 -1.43
N VAL A 165 14.23 12.84 -2.56
CA VAL A 165 13.81 13.77 -3.61
C VAL A 165 13.64 12.97 -4.90
N ILE A 166 12.40 12.85 -5.37
CA ILE A 166 12.01 12.01 -6.50
C ILE A 166 11.59 12.92 -7.64
N SER A 167 12.44 13.05 -8.65
CA SER A 167 12.15 13.89 -9.81
C SER A 167 11.58 13.07 -10.97
N GLU A 168 10.60 13.65 -11.66
CA GLU A 168 9.96 12.98 -12.80
C GLU A 168 10.86 12.88 -14.05
N ASP A 169 12.05 13.47 -14.00
CA ASP A 169 13.18 13.21 -14.92
C ASP A 169 13.84 11.83 -14.70
N ARG A 170 13.23 10.97 -13.88
CA ARG A 170 13.62 9.58 -13.58
C ARG A 170 14.85 9.46 -12.68
N CYS A 171 15.04 10.39 -11.76
CA CYS A 171 16.09 10.34 -10.75
C CYS A 171 15.52 10.36 -9.32
N ILE A 172 16.04 9.51 -8.44
CA ILE A 172 15.75 9.51 -6.99
C ILE A 172 17.04 9.82 -6.25
N GLU A 173 17.04 10.94 -5.53
CA GLU A 173 18.17 11.42 -4.74
C GLU A 173 17.87 11.29 -3.25
N HIS A 174 18.87 10.92 -2.46
CA HIS A 174 18.83 10.85 -1.01
C HIS A 174 19.72 11.94 -0.41
N PHE A 175 19.12 12.90 0.27
CA PHE A 175 19.79 14.02 0.91
C PHE A 175 20.01 13.77 2.40
N HIS A 176 21.21 14.12 2.86
CA HIS A 176 21.63 14.05 4.25
C HIS A 176 21.64 15.45 4.84
N ILE A 177 20.78 15.71 5.83
CA ILE A 177 20.55 17.04 6.39
C ILE A 177 20.93 17.04 7.86
N SER A 178 22.14 17.49 8.16
CA SER A 178 22.55 17.74 9.54
C SER A 178 21.96 19.05 10.04
N VAL A 179 21.43 19.06 11.26
CA VAL A 179 20.93 20.25 11.96
C VAL A 179 21.68 20.51 13.26
N VAL A 180 21.78 21.77 13.64
CA VAL A 180 22.36 22.24 14.90
C VAL A 180 21.35 23.10 15.67
N ILE A 181 21.43 23.09 17.00
CA ILE A 181 20.63 23.96 17.85
C ILE A 181 21.47 25.19 18.21
N GLU A 182 21.03 26.35 17.75
CA GLU A 182 21.58 27.64 18.14
C GLU A 182 20.68 28.35 19.15
N GLU A 183 21.30 29.16 20.01
CA GLU A 183 20.62 29.96 21.04
C GLU A 183 19.68 29.16 21.97
N GLY A 184 19.82 27.83 22.03
CA GLY A 184 19.04 26.94 22.88
C GLY A 184 17.64 26.55 22.38
N TYR A 185 17.17 27.11 21.25
CA TYR A 185 15.83 26.81 20.72
C TYR A 185 15.71 26.88 19.19
N ARG A 186 16.69 27.43 18.46
CA ARG A 186 16.64 27.56 17.01
C ARG A 186 17.30 26.37 16.34
N VAL A 187 16.58 25.70 15.44
CA VAL A 187 17.13 24.59 14.67
C VAL A 187 17.56 25.11 13.30
N MET A 188 18.85 24.96 12.98
CA MET A 188 19.42 25.42 11.71
C MET A 188 20.15 24.29 10.99
N ILE A 189 20.14 24.33 9.66
CA ILE A 189 20.86 23.39 8.80
C ILE A 189 22.37 23.68 8.90
N LYS A 190 23.14 22.65 9.19
CA LYS A 190 24.60 22.71 9.20
C LYS A 190 25.12 22.70 7.76
N ASN A 191 26.03 23.62 7.44
CA ASN A 191 26.65 23.75 6.11
C ASN A 191 25.62 23.86 4.97
N PRO A 192 24.76 24.90 4.98
CA PRO A 192 23.66 25.06 4.04
C PRO A 192 24.11 25.37 2.60
N ASP A 193 25.40 25.35 2.28
CA ASP A 193 25.88 25.43 0.89
C ASP A 193 26.19 24.05 0.30
N ARG A 194 26.47 23.05 1.15
CA ARG A 194 26.92 21.71 0.73
C ARG A 194 26.17 20.63 1.49
N LEU A 195 24.93 20.35 1.06
CA LEU A 195 24.19 19.19 1.55
C LEU A 195 24.69 17.94 0.82
N PRO A 196 25.22 16.93 1.53
CA PRO A 196 25.56 15.65 0.92
C PRO A 196 24.31 15.01 0.32
N LYS A 197 24.47 14.42 -0.86
CA LYS A 197 23.42 13.68 -1.54
C LYS A 197 23.99 12.49 -2.30
N ASP A 198 23.23 11.41 -2.33
CA ASP A 198 23.51 10.21 -3.11
C ASP A 198 22.38 9.96 -4.10
N ILE A 199 22.70 9.33 -5.23
CA ILE A 199 21.72 8.89 -6.22
C ILE A 199 21.31 7.46 -5.86
N VAL A 200 20.03 7.25 -5.57
CA VAL A 200 19.49 5.94 -5.17
C VAL A 200 19.12 5.11 -6.40
N VAL A 201 18.40 5.71 -7.35
CA VAL A 201 17.92 5.08 -8.59
C VAL A 201 17.89 6.10 -9.72
N GLU A 202 18.30 5.69 -10.91
CA GLU A 202 18.15 6.43 -12.18
C GLU A 202 17.39 5.60 -13.21
N ASP A 203 16.82 6.28 -14.21
CA ASP A 203 16.14 5.69 -15.37
C ASP A 203 15.00 4.70 -15.03
N PHE A 204 14.32 4.92 -13.91
CA PHE A 204 13.16 4.12 -13.53
C PHE A 204 11.90 4.49 -14.35
N LEU A 205 11.02 3.50 -14.53
CA LEU A 205 9.74 3.64 -15.23
C LEU A 205 8.56 3.82 -14.27
N TRP A 206 8.68 3.27 -13.07
CA TRP A 206 7.65 3.31 -12.04
C TRP A 206 8.31 3.26 -10.66
N ALA A 207 7.73 3.94 -9.67
CA ALA A 207 8.16 3.84 -8.29
C ALA A 207 6.98 3.87 -7.31
N GLN A 208 7.11 3.15 -6.19
CA GLN A 208 6.20 3.21 -5.05
C GLN A 208 6.96 3.34 -3.73
N TRP A 209 6.43 4.18 -2.85
CA TRP A 209 6.90 4.34 -1.48
C TRP A 209 6.04 3.53 -0.49
N ASP A 210 6.68 2.66 0.28
CA ASP A 210 6.09 2.05 1.49
C ASP A 210 6.61 2.79 2.72
N ALA A 211 5.79 3.72 3.24
CA ALA A 211 6.15 4.54 4.39
C ALA A 211 6.32 3.72 5.68
N GLN A 212 5.55 2.64 5.87
CA GLN A 212 5.61 1.84 7.08
C GLN A 212 6.93 1.07 7.15
N GLY A 213 7.27 0.37 6.07
CA GLY A 213 8.52 -0.36 5.94
C GLY A 213 9.74 0.48 5.62
N GLN A 214 9.56 1.74 5.20
CA GLN A 214 10.58 2.58 4.56
C GLN A 214 11.30 1.85 3.43
N ARG A 215 10.50 1.39 2.47
CA ARG A 215 10.95 0.65 1.30
C ARG A 215 10.57 1.39 0.03
N LEU A 216 11.52 1.47 -0.88
CA LEU A 216 11.32 2.01 -2.21
C LEU A 216 11.25 0.83 -3.18
N PHE A 217 10.11 0.71 -3.85
CA PHE A 217 9.94 -0.22 -4.97
C PHE A 217 10.11 0.54 -6.27
N CYS A 218 10.98 0.09 -7.17
CA CYS A 218 11.21 0.71 -8.47
C CYS A 218 11.17 -0.33 -9.57
N ILE A 219 10.60 0.03 -10.72
CA ILE A 219 10.74 -0.74 -11.95
C ILE A 219 11.80 -0.08 -12.81
N VAL A 220 12.85 -0.82 -13.13
CA VAL A 220 13.96 -0.39 -13.99
C VAL A 220 14.05 -1.32 -15.19
N GLU A 221 14.34 -0.75 -16.36
CA GLU A 221 14.56 -1.54 -17.58
C GLU A 221 16.06 -1.76 -17.79
N LYS A 222 16.47 -3.02 -17.93
CA LYS A 222 17.84 -3.41 -18.23
C LYS A 222 17.81 -4.39 -19.38
N GLU A 223 18.58 -4.11 -20.44
CA GLU A 223 18.69 -5.00 -21.60
C GLU A 223 17.33 -5.40 -22.24
N ARG A 224 16.35 -4.49 -22.22
CA ARG A 224 14.94 -4.70 -22.67
C ARG A 224 14.11 -5.65 -21.80
N GLU A 225 14.56 -5.94 -20.60
CA GLU A 225 13.79 -6.64 -19.57
C GLU A 225 13.50 -5.70 -18.39
N ALA A 226 12.25 -5.70 -17.92
CA ALA A 226 11.84 -4.89 -16.79
C ALA A 226 12.00 -5.66 -15.48
N PHE A 227 12.62 -5.02 -14.49
CA PHE A 227 12.90 -5.59 -13.18
C PHE A 227 12.20 -4.77 -12.09
N LEU A 228 11.45 -5.44 -11.22
CA LEU A 228 11.04 -4.87 -9.95
C LEU A 228 12.21 -4.97 -8.97
N THR A 229 12.62 -3.83 -8.42
CA THR A 229 13.66 -3.72 -7.41
C THR A 229 13.07 -3.21 -6.10
N CYS A 230 13.60 -3.66 -4.97
CA CYS A 230 13.27 -3.13 -3.65
C CYS A 230 14.54 -2.65 -2.96
N THR A 231 14.55 -1.36 -2.60
CA THR A 231 15.58 -0.74 -1.78
C THR A 231 15.01 -0.51 -0.37
N GLN A 232 15.65 -1.10 0.63
CA GLN A 232 15.30 -0.93 2.03
C GLN A 232 16.13 0.21 2.61
N PHE A 233 15.46 1.19 3.23
CA PHE A 233 16.11 2.20 4.04
C PHE A 233 16.13 1.70 5.48
N SER A 234 17.32 1.63 6.06
CA SER A 234 17.52 1.17 7.43
C SER A 234 17.35 2.33 8.42
N PRO A 235 17.05 2.04 9.70
CA PRO A 235 16.86 3.08 10.71
C PRO A 235 18.13 3.89 11.05
N ASP A 236 19.31 3.35 10.73
CA ASP A 236 20.63 4.01 10.74
C ASP A 236 20.95 4.73 9.42
N THR A 237 19.93 4.87 8.56
CA THR A 237 19.88 5.74 7.38
C THR A 237 20.82 5.37 6.23
N ASN A 238 21.40 4.17 6.29
CA ASN A 238 21.94 3.46 5.14
C ASN A 238 20.81 2.82 4.33
N TYR A 239 21.01 2.63 3.02
CA TYR A 239 20.08 1.91 2.17
C TYR A 239 20.78 0.80 1.38
N GLU A 240 20.02 -0.26 1.08
CA GLU A 240 20.50 -1.38 0.28
C GLU A 240 19.38 -1.95 -0.59
N THR A 241 19.72 -2.31 -1.84
CA THR A 241 18.80 -3.04 -2.71
C THR A 241 18.82 -4.52 -2.34
N LEU A 242 17.70 -5.00 -1.79
CA LEU A 242 17.59 -6.34 -1.22
C LEU A 242 16.90 -7.34 -2.15
N LEU A 243 16.10 -6.87 -3.10
CA LEU A 243 15.33 -7.71 -4.00
C LEU A 243 15.42 -7.17 -5.43
N SER A 244 15.57 -8.08 -6.38
CA SER A 244 15.35 -7.83 -7.81
C SER A 244 14.60 -9.01 -8.42
N VAL A 245 13.53 -8.72 -9.17
CA VAL A 245 12.67 -9.75 -9.78
C VAL A 245 12.38 -9.37 -11.22
N PRO A 246 12.71 -10.23 -12.20
CA PRO A 246 12.29 -10.01 -13.58
C PRO A 246 10.77 -10.12 -13.67
N LEU A 247 10.14 -9.14 -14.34
CA LEU A 247 8.69 -9.14 -14.51
C LEU A 247 8.25 -10.18 -15.55
N GLY A 248 9.08 -10.45 -16.56
CA GLY A 248 8.78 -11.45 -17.59
C GLY A 248 7.61 -11.07 -18.50
N PHE A 249 7.28 -9.78 -18.60
CA PHE A 249 6.34 -9.22 -19.57
C PHE A 249 6.76 -7.79 -19.94
N PRO A 250 6.47 -7.32 -21.15
CA PRO A 250 6.73 -5.93 -21.53
C PRO A 250 5.77 -5.02 -20.76
N LEU A 251 6.31 -3.97 -20.15
CA LEU A 251 5.53 -2.91 -19.55
C LEU A 251 5.40 -1.76 -20.54
N THR A 252 4.19 -1.51 -21.04
CA THR A 252 3.89 -0.33 -21.85
C THR A 252 3.65 0.87 -20.93
N ILE A 253 4.69 1.30 -20.20
CA ILE A 253 4.63 2.50 -19.37
C ILE A 253 5.04 3.70 -20.24
N SER A 254 4.05 4.33 -20.86
CA SER A 254 4.26 5.51 -21.71
C SER A 254 4.69 6.75 -20.90
N ARG A 255 4.32 6.82 -19.61
CA ARG A 255 4.61 7.93 -18.70
C ARG A 255 5.03 7.42 -17.33
N LEU A 256 6.00 8.08 -16.71
CA LEU A 256 6.45 7.78 -15.36
C LEU A 256 5.27 7.80 -14.38
N CYS A 257 5.16 6.76 -13.57
CA CYS A 257 4.14 6.62 -12.54
C CYS A 257 4.79 6.55 -11.15
N LEU A 258 4.27 7.38 -10.24
CA LEU A 258 4.71 7.48 -8.85
C LEU A 258 3.54 7.17 -7.94
N VAL A 259 3.69 6.17 -7.07
CA VAL A 259 2.63 5.68 -6.18
C VAL A 259 3.02 5.97 -4.72
N SER A 260 2.10 6.55 -3.96
CA SER A 260 2.28 6.85 -2.53
C SER A 260 3.40 7.86 -2.19
N PHE A 261 3.69 8.82 -3.08
CA PHE A 261 4.64 9.94 -2.85
C PHE A 261 3.94 11.29 -2.59
N GLY A 262 2.75 11.25 -1.99
CA GLY A 262 1.84 12.39 -1.88
C GLY A 262 0.84 12.47 -3.05
N ILE A 263 -0.02 13.48 -3.01
CA ILE A 263 -1.17 13.65 -3.91
C ILE A 263 -1.00 14.91 -4.74
N ASP A 264 -1.17 14.78 -6.04
CA ASP A 264 -1.10 15.88 -6.99
C ASP A 264 -2.45 16.14 -7.63
N HIS A 265 -3.27 16.93 -6.93
CA HIS A 265 -4.65 17.25 -7.35
C HIS A 265 -4.74 17.82 -8.76
N PHE A 266 -3.69 18.47 -9.27
CA PHE A 266 -3.69 19.06 -10.61
C PHE A 266 -3.44 18.01 -11.71
N ARG A 267 -2.68 16.96 -11.40
CA ARG A 267 -2.37 15.89 -12.35
C ARG A 267 -3.46 14.82 -12.38
N GLU A 268 -4.09 14.52 -11.23
CA GLU A 268 -5.18 13.55 -11.14
C GLU A 268 -6.43 13.97 -11.93
N GLN A 269 -6.63 15.26 -12.20
CA GLN A 269 -7.69 15.75 -13.08
C GLN A 269 -7.37 15.57 -14.58
N GLN A 270 -6.12 15.26 -14.95
CA GLN A 270 -5.64 15.20 -16.33
C GLN A 270 -5.21 13.80 -16.80
N GLU A 271 -5.18 12.78 -15.93
CA GLU A 271 -4.71 11.45 -16.31
C GLU A 271 -5.74 10.70 -17.17
N SER A 272 -5.32 10.37 -18.39
CA SER A 272 -6.01 9.42 -19.27
C SER A 272 -5.72 7.98 -18.84
N SER A 273 -6.72 7.12 -19.00
CA SER A 273 -6.83 5.71 -18.57
C SER A 273 -5.86 4.71 -19.24
N GLU A 274 -4.69 5.15 -19.71
CA GLU A 274 -3.82 4.32 -20.58
C GLU A 274 -2.69 3.60 -19.85
N THR A 275 -2.41 3.94 -18.58
CA THR A 275 -1.33 3.29 -17.82
C THR A 275 -1.85 2.16 -16.94
N PRO A 276 -1.25 0.95 -16.97
CA PRO A 276 -1.65 -0.14 -16.10
C PRO A 276 -1.43 0.25 -14.63
N LYS A 277 -2.46 0.06 -13.79
CA LYS A 277 -2.34 0.24 -12.35
C LYS A 277 -1.47 -0.87 -11.79
N LEU A 278 -0.40 -0.49 -11.09
CA LEU A 278 0.53 -1.39 -10.44
C LEU A 278 0.72 -0.97 -8.99
N GLN A 279 0.61 -1.92 -8.07
CA GLN A 279 0.82 -1.70 -6.63
C GLN A 279 1.53 -2.89 -5.99
N VAL A 280 2.43 -2.60 -5.06
CA VAL A 280 3.13 -3.59 -4.24
C VAL A 280 2.59 -3.53 -2.82
N PHE A 281 2.25 -4.68 -2.25
CA PHE A 281 1.84 -4.79 -0.85
C PHE A 281 2.80 -5.67 -0.07
N THR A 282 3.04 -5.26 1.17
CA THR A 282 3.82 -6.00 2.15
C THR A 282 2.99 -6.21 3.40
N SER A 283 3.06 -7.40 4.00
CA SER A 283 2.42 -7.69 5.28
C SER A 283 3.44 -7.72 6.42
N HIS A 284 2.95 -7.54 7.64
CA HIS A 284 3.74 -7.72 8.86
C HIS A 284 4.22 -9.18 9.05
N THR A 285 3.59 -10.14 8.36
CA THR A 285 3.94 -11.57 8.37
C THR A 285 4.94 -11.99 7.29
N GLY A 286 5.66 -11.04 6.68
CA GLY A 286 6.66 -11.35 5.64
C GLY A 286 6.06 -11.71 4.27
N GLY A 287 4.76 -11.45 4.08
CA GLY A 287 4.10 -11.56 2.79
C GLY A 287 4.46 -10.38 1.90
N MET A 288 4.74 -10.66 0.63
CA MET A 288 4.98 -9.63 -0.38
C MET A 288 4.27 -10.01 -1.67
N CYS A 289 3.46 -9.11 -2.21
CA CYS A 289 2.81 -9.31 -3.49
C CYS A 289 2.78 -8.05 -4.35
N MET A 290 2.78 -8.23 -5.66
CA MET A 290 2.65 -7.16 -6.65
C MET A 290 1.39 -7.41 -7.48
N CYS A 291 0.47 -6.46 -7.44
CA CYS A 291 -0.77 -6.49 -8.21
C CYS A 291 -0.62 -5.56 -9.42
N HIS A 292 -1.04 -6.01 -10.59
CA HIS A 292 -1.13 -5.13 -11.75
C HIS A 292 -2.35 -5.43 -12.63
N SER A 293 -2.96 -4.38 -13.17
CA SER A 293 -4.00 -4.48 -14.18
C SER A 293 -3.38 -4.66 -15.56
N HIS A 294 -4.03 -5.44 -16.42
CA HIS A 294 -3.67 -5.55 -17.83
C HIS A 294 -4.47 -4.50 -18.62
N PRO A 295 -3.94 -4.02 -19.75
CA PRO A 295 -4.73 -3.19 -20.66
C PRO A 295 -6.02 -3.91 -21.06
N VAL A 296 -7.13 -3.17 -21.13
CA VAL A 296 -8.41 -3.74 -21.57
C VAL A 296 -8.32 -4.04 -23.06
N HIS A 297 -8.23 -5.32 -23.42
CA HIS A 297 -8.15 -5.76 -24.82
C HIS A 297 -9.52 -5.99 -25.45
N THR A 298 -10.55 -6.22 -24.64
CA THR A 298 -11.93 -6.50 -25.06
C THR A 298 -12.92 -5.89 -24.08
N GLU A 299 -14.04 -5.35 -24.55
CA GLU A 299 -15.09 -4.75 -23.69
C GLU A 299 -15.75 -5.74 -22.71
N ARG A 300 -15.57 -7.06 -22.92
CA ARG A 300 -16.24 -8.13 -22.17
C ARG A 300 -15.35 -8.87 -21.20
N GLU A 301 -14.05 -8.63 -21.21
CA GLU A 301 -13.12 -9.33 -20.33
C GLU A 301 -12.10 -8.36 -19.75
N PHE A 302 -11.85 -8.54 -18.46
CA PHE A 302 -10.84 -7.80 -17.73
C PHE A 302 -9.80 -8.76 -17.17
N SER A 303 -8.52 -8.44 -17.37
CA SER A 303 -7.42 -9.26 -16.83
C SER A 303 -6.56 -8.48 -15.85
N TYR A 304 -6.16 -9.14 -14.78
CA TYR A 304 -5.19 -8.62 -13.82
C TYR A 304 -4.34 -9.75 -13.25
N SER A 305 -3.21 -9.42 -12.67
CA SER A 305 -2.30 -10.41 -12.11
C SER A 305 -1.83 -10.04 -10.72
N VAL A 306 -1.74 -11.04 -9.85
CA VAL A 306 -1.18 -10.96 -8.50
C VAL A 306 0.07 -11.84 -8.46
N THR A 307 1.23 -11.21 -8.36
CA THR A 307 2.53 -11.87 -8.22
C THR A 307 2.85 -12.01 -6.74
N LEU A 308 2.72 -13.22 -6.20
CA LEU A 308 2.97 -13.56 -4.82
C LEU A 308 4.46 -13.91 -4.67
N LEU A 309 5.28 -12.90 -4.45
CA LEU A 309 6.74 -13.04 -4.42
C LEU A 309 7.22 -14.00 -3.31
N HIS A 310 6.57 -13.93 -2.15
CA HIS A 310 6.82 -14.85 -1.03
C HIS A 310 6.43 -16.32 -1.32
N HIS A 311 5.59 -16.56 -2.32
CA HIS A 311 5.24 -17.90 -2.81
C HIS A 311 5.89 -18.26 -4.15
N GLY A 312 6.68 -17.37 -4.74
CA GLY A 312 7.36 -17.61 -6.02
C GLY A 312 6.40 -17.92 -7.17
N CYS A 313 5.19 -17.36 -7.17
CA CYS A 313 4.21 -17.58 -8.22
C CYS A 313 3.47 -16.30 -8.63
N ARG A 314 2.97 -16.29 -9.86
CA ARG A 314 2.09 -15.27 -10.40
C ARG A 314 0.76 -15.92 -10.75
N LYS A 315 -0.33 -15.37 -10.23
CA LYS A 315 -1.68 -15.72 -10.65
C LYS A 315 -2.21 -14.62 -11.57
N THR A 316 -2.62 -14.99 -12.77
CA THR A 316 -3.32 -14.11 -13.71
C THR A 316 -4.78 -14.51 -13.75
N PHE A 317 -5.65 -13.58 -13.44
CA PHE A 317 -7.09 -13.77 -13.46
C PHE A 317 -7.68 -13.06 -14.67
N THR A 318 -8.56 -13.74 -15.38
CA THR A 318 -9.38 -13.15 -16.45
C THR A 318 -10.85 -13.28 -16.05
N VAL A 319 -11.50 -12.14 -15.95
CA VAL A 319 -12.88 -11.99 -15.46
C VAL A 319 -13.78 -11.58 -16.60
N SER A 320 -14.88 -12.29 -16.80
CA SER A 320 -15.94 -11.89 -17.71
C SER A 320 -16.75 -10.74 -17.10
N LEU A 321 -16.81 -9.61 -17.80
CA LEU A 321 -17.60 -8.45 -17.40
C LEU A 321 -19.04 -8.61 -17.90
N GLU A 322 -20.00 -8.44 -16.99
CA GLU A 322 -21.40 -8.29 -17.36
C GLU A 322 -21.59 -6.95 -18.08
N THR A 323 -22.33 -6.92 -19.19
CA THR A 323 -22.64 -5.67 -19.90
C THR A 323 -23.42 -4.74 -19.00
N THR A 324 -22.79 -3.65 -18.56
CA THR A 324 -23.42 -2.56 -17.83
C THR A 324 -23.70 -1.41 -18.79
N ASP A 325 -24.85 -0.73 -18.62
CA ASP A 325 -25.22 0.48 -19.39
C ASP A 325 -24.38 1.72 -18.98
N ASP A 326 -23.36 1.54 -18.14
CA ASP A 326 -22.57 2.63 -17.57
C ASP A 326 -21.24 2.76 -18.35
N PRO A 327 -21.07 3.81 -19.18
CA PRO A 327 -19.95 3.94 -20.10
C PRO A 327 -18.62 4.30 -19.41
N CYS A 328 -18.61 4.49 -18.09
CA CYS A 328 -17.40 4.86 -17.37
C CYS A 328 -16.65 3.59 -16.91
N ALA A 329 -15.79 3.06 -17.79
CA ALA A 329 -14.88 1.98 -17.46
C ALA A 329 -13.99 2.39 -16.28
N SER A 330 -14.38 1.97 -15.08
CA SER A 330 -13.63 2.25 -13.86
C SER A 330 -12.42 1.33 -13.81
N GLU A 331 -11.23 1.89 -13.72
CA GLU A 331 -10.01 1.11 -13.47
C GLU A 331 -10.10 0.36 -12.13
N PRO A 332 -9.48 -0.83 -12.00
CA PRO A 332 -9.52 -1.55 -10.74
C PRO A 332 -8.79 -0.79 -9.63
N THR A 333 -9.23 -0.99 -8.40
CA THR A 333 -8.55 -0.58 -7.18
C THR A 333 -8.09 -1.84 -6.44
N PHE A 334 -6.81 -1.88 -6.07
CA PHE A 334 -6.29 -2.93 -5.22
C PHE A 334 -6.29 -2.46 -3.77
N VAL A 335 -6.72 -3.31 -2.85
CA VAL A 335 -6.79 -3.01 -1.42
C VAL A 335 -6.17 -4.15 -0.63
N ASN A 336 -5.23 -3.81 0.25
CA ASN A 336 -4.54 -4.78 1.10
C ASN A 336 -5.27 -4.99 2.43
N PHE A 337 -5.39 -6.25 2.84
CA PHE A 337 -5.96 -6.71 4.12
C PHE A 337 -5.00 -7.68 4.83
N ASP A 338 -3.69 -7.52 4.62
CA ASP A 338 -2.60 -8.40 5.05
C ASP A 338 -2.66 -9.83 4.49
N TYR A 339 -3.67 -10.61 4.88
CA TYR A 339 -3.89 -12.00 4.42
C TYR A 339 -4.67 -12.09 3.11
N TYR A 340 -5.33 -11.01 2.74
CA TYR A 340 -6.12 -10.92 1.54
C TYR A 340 -5.76 -9.67 0.75
N VAL A 341 -5.87 -9.76 -0.56
CA VAL A 341 -5.92 -8.58 -1.44
C VAL A 341 -7.27 -8.57 -2.10
N ALA A 342 -7.98 -7.44 -2.00
CA ALA A 342 -9.19 -7.22 -2.78
C ALA A 342 -8.86 -6.50 -4.08
N VAL A 343 -9.40 -7.00 -5.18
CA VAL A 343 -9.43 -6.34 -6.48
C VAL A 343 -10.85 -5.89 -6.73
N TYR A 344 -11.08 -4.59 -6.69
CA TYR A 344 -12.39 -3.99 -6.88
C TYR A 344 -12.45 -3.20 -8.17
N MET A 345 -13.44 -3.48 -9.01
CA MET A 345 -13.78 -2.66 -10.17
C MET A 345 -15.20 -2.13 -9.98
N ALA A 346 -15.33 -0.82 -9.81
CA ALA A 346 -16.60 -0.17 -9.51
C ALA A 346 -17.67 -0.53 -10.56
N GLY A 347 -18.85 -0.90 -10.07
CA GLY A 347 -19.98 -1.34 -10.91
C GLY A 347 -19.86 -2.74 -11.50
N HIS A 348 -18.71 -3.42 -11.39
CA HIS A 348 -18.46 -4.70 -12.07
C HIS A 348 -18.26 -5.86 -11.10
N PHE A 349 -17.14 -5.89 -10.37
CA PHE A 349 -16.79 -7.02 -9.52
C PHE A 349 -15.91 -6.66 -8.33
N LEU A 350 -15.88 -7.59 -7.37
CA LEU A 350 -15.01 -7.58 -6.22
C LEU A 350 -14.42 -9.00 -6.04
N HIS A 351 -13.11 -9.13 -6.18
CA HIS A 351 -12.40 -10.39 -5.97
C HIS A 351 -11.48 -10.29 -4.76
N LEU A 352 -11.77 -11.04 -3.72
CA LEU A 352 -10.94 -11.17 -2.52
C LEU A 352 -10.04 -12.41 -2.66
N ILE A 353 -8.73 -12.18 -2.79
CA ILE A 353 -7.74 -13.22 -3.07
C ILE A 353 -6.91 -13.50 -1.83
N ASN A 354 -6.81 -14.76 -1.41
CA ASN A 354 -5.99 -15.15 -0.27
C ASN A 354 -4.51 -15.16 -0.69
N THR A 355 -3.71 -14.30 -0.06
CA THR A 355 -2.28 -14.18 -0.38
C THR A 355 -1.43 -15.21 0.37
N ARG A 356 -1.91 -15.71 1.52
CA ARG A 356 -1.17 -16.62 2.42
C ARG A 356 -1.22 -18.08 1.99
N LEU A 357 -2.34 -18.50 1.39
CA LEU A 357 -2.58 -19.88 0.98
C LEU A 357 -3.01 -19.92 -0.49
N PRO A 358 -2.14 -19.48 -1.42
CA PRO A 358 -2.53 -19.29 -2.81
C PRO A 358 -2.61 -20.58 -3.61
N ALA A 359 -2.27 -21.73 -3.03
CA ALA A 359 -2.25 -23.00 -3.76
C ALA A 359 -3.63 -23.39 -4.32
N LEU A 360 -4.71 -22.99 -3.63
CA LEU A 360 -6.08 -23.34 -4.00
C LEU A 360 -6.92 -22.08 -4.17
N THR A 361 -7.77 -22.07 -5.19
CA THR A 361 -8.73 -20.97 -5.45
C THR A 361 -9.98 -21.06 -4.57
N CYS A 362 -10.18 -22.16 -3.83
CA CYS A 362 -11.29 -22.27 -2.88
C CYS A 362 -11.23 -21.27 -1.71
N HIS A 363 -10.07 -20.63 -1.51
CA HIS A 363 -9.87 -19.60 -0.49
C HIS A 363 -10.23 -18.19 -1.00
N ASP A 364 -10.39 -18.05 -2.31
CA ASP A 364 -10.71 -16.80 -2.97
C ASP A 364 -12.24 -16.62 -3.03
N LEU A 365 -12.71 -15.39 -2.95
CA LEU A 365 -14.13 -15.05 -3.00
C LEU A 365 -14.37 -13.99 -4.08
N PHE A 366 -15.24 -14.30 -5.02
CA PHE A 366 -15.58 -13.43 -6.13
C PHE A 366 -17.05 -13.03 -6.07
N LEU A 367 -17.32 -11.73 -6.22
CA LEU A 367 -18.67 -11.17 -6.25
C LEU A 367 -18.80 -10.29 -7.49
N SER A 368 -19.94 -10.35 -8.18
CA SER A 368 -20.27 -9.46 -9.30
C SER A 368 -21.54 -8.65 -9.01
N GLY A 369 -21.78 -7.61 -9.81
CA GLY A 369 -23.02 -6.83 -9.78
C GLY A 369 -23.28 -6.15 -8.43
N LYS A 370 -24.51 -6.31 -7.90
CA LYS A 370 -24.93 -5.63 -6.66
C LYS A 370 -24.17 -6.09 -5.41
N ASP A 371 -23.74 -7.35 -5.38
CA ASP A 371 -23.05 -7.94 -4.22
C ASP A 371 -21.60 -7.45 -4.10
N ALA A 372 -21.02 -6.99 -5.21
CA ALA A 372 -19.68 -6.41 -5.28
C ALA A 372 -19.60 -5.00 -4.67
N LYS A 373 -20.73 -4.28 -4.53
CA LYS A 373 -20.75 -2.88 -4.09
C LYS A 373 -20.08 -2.69 -2.73
N ILE A 374 -19.29 -1.63 -2.63
CA ILE A 374 -18.63 -1.22 -1.40
C ILE A 374 -19.59 -0.34 -0.59
N LYS A 375 -19.80 -0.68 0.68
CA LYS A 375 -20.64 0.13 1.58
C LYS A 375 -19.93 1.45 1.93
N ASN A 376 -20.70 2.53 2.01
CA ASN A 376 -20.26 3.88 2.38
C ASN A 376 -19.36 4.58 1.35
N TRP A 377 -19.33 4.10 0.11
CA TRP A 377 -18.67 4.78 -1.00
C TRP A 377 -19.68 5.04 -2.12
N ASN A 378 -19.61 6.22 -2.73
CA ASN A 378 -20.58 6.68 -3.72
C ASN A 378 -20.22 6.27 -5.16
N ASP A 379 -19.27 5.35 -5.37
CA ASP A 379 -18.84 4.83 -6.69
C ASP A 379 -18.41 5.89 -7.74
N GLN A 380 -18.38 7.18 -7.39
CA GLN A 380 -18.07 8.31 -8.29
C GLN A 380 -16.65 8.89 -8.11
N GLY A 381 -15.94 8.50 -7.04
CA GLY A 381 -14.63 9.04 -6.67
C GLY A 381 -13.46 8.21 -7.20
N CYS A 382 -12.27 8.82 -7.33
CA CYS A 382 -11.02 8.09 -7.52
C CYS A 382 -10.48 7.68 -6.14
N LEU A 383 -10.37 6.36 -5.91
CA LEU A 383 -9.86 5.82 -4.65
C LEU A 383 -8.38 5.47 -4.79
N MET A 384 -7.54 6.16 -4.04
CA MET A 384 -6.10 5.88 -3.98
C MET A 384 -5.79 5.00 -2.79
N SER A 385 -5.12 3.86 -3.04
CA SER A 385 -4.63 2.98 -1.98
C SER A 385 -3.25 3.41 -1.50
N PHE A 386 -3.13 3.55 -0.19
CA PHE A 386 -1.89 3.55 0.56
C PHE A 386 -1.74 2.18 1.25
N SER A 387 -0.64 1.93 1.96
CA SER A 387 -0.36 0.62 2.56
C SER A 387 -1.54 0.09 3.41
N ASP A 388 -2.15 0.95 4.24
CA ASP A 388 -3.20 0.58 5.20
C ASP A 388 -4.46 1.48 5.15
N SER A 389 -4.55 2.38 4.16
CA SER A 389 -5.64 3.36 4.09
C SER A 389 -6.00 3.71 2.65
N LEU A 390 -7.23 4.16 2.44
CA LEU A 390 -7.76 4.58 1.15
C LEU A 390 -8.10 6.06 1.21
N LEU A 391 -7.74 6.82 0.18
CA LEU A 391 -8.12 8.23 0.03
C LEU A 391 -9.10 8.37 -1.12
N ASP A 392 -10.23 9.03 -0.85
CA ASP A 392 -11.09 9.58 -1.89
C ASP A 392 -10.67 11.03 -2.15
N CYS A 393 -9.96 11.25 -3.27
CA CYS A 393 -9.43 12.55 -3.62
C CYS A 393 -10.52 13.60 -3.89
N GLN A 394 -11.71 13.17 -4.34
CA GLN A 394 -12.81 14.09 -4.61
C GLN A 394 -13.49 14.56 -3.33
N SER A 395 -13.73 13.65 -2.37
CA SER A 395 -14.38 14.02 -1.11
C SER A 395 -13.42 14.54 -0.03
N GLY A 396 -12.11 14.33 -0.20
CA GLY A 396 -11.11 14.67 0.81
C GLY A 396 -11.21 13.80 2.06
N LYS A 397 -11.71 12.57 1.92
CA LYS A 397 -11.92 11.64 3.03
C LYS A 397 -10.94 10.48 2.97
N MET A 398 -10.38 10.13 4.13
CA MET A 398 -9.58 8.93 4.26
C MET A 398 -10.33 7.85 5.03
N TYR A 399 -10.19 6.62 4.54
CA TYR A 399 -10.89 5.44 5.03
C TYR A 399 -9.91 4.34 5.41
N LYS A 400 -10.30 3.56 6.40
CA LYS A 400 -9.80 2.20 6.58
C LYS A 400 -10.79 1.24 5.96
N ALA A 401 -10.29 0.34 5.11
CA ALA A 401 -11.10 -0.73 4.57
C ALA A 401 -11.21 -1.86 5.59
N GLU A 402 -12.40 -2.42 5.72
CA GLU A 402 -12.63 -3.62 6.51
C GLU A 402 -13.56 -4.58 5.76
N ILE A 403 -13.42 -5.87 6.06
CA ILE A 403 -14.32 -6.92 5.56
C ILE A 403 -15.51 -7.02 6.52
N ASP A 404 -16.73 -6.89 6.00
CA ASP A 404 -17.96 -6.98 6.78
C ASP A 404 -18.24 -8.42 7.24
N GLN A 405 -18.05 -8.69 8.54
CA GLN A 405 -18.30 -10.01 9.13
C GLN A 405 -19.74 -10.49 8.89
N GLN A 406 -20.75 -9.63 9.05
CA GLN A 406 -22.14 -10.04 8.88
C GLN A 406 -22.44 -10.41 7.42
N PHE A 407 -21.84 -9.67 6.49
CA PHE A 407 -21.96 -10.00 5.07
C PHE A 407 -21.30 -11.35 4.74
N VAL A 408 -20.09 -11.61 5.23
CA VAL A 408 -19.40 -12.90 5.03
C VAL A 408 -20.24 -14.05 5.59
N MET A 409 -20.78 -13.91 6.81
CA MET A 409 -21.68 -14.91 7.40
C MET A 409 -22.96 -15.11 6.56
N SER A 410 -23.50 -14.04 5.96
CA SER A 410 -24.67 -14.13 5.08
C SER A 410 -24.39 -14.89 3.78
N ILE A 411 -23.17 -14.81 3.23
CA ILE A 411 -22.78 -15.58 2.05
C ILE A 411 -22.80 -17.07 2.39
N MET A 412 -22.28 -17.45 3.55
CA MET A 412 -22.28 -18.85 3.99
C MET A 412 -23.68 -19.45 4.06
N SER A 413 -24.67 -18.68 4.54
CA SER A 413 -26.05 -19.14 4.73
C SER A 413 -26.94 -19.02 3.50
N SER A 414 -26.77 -17.98 2.68
CA SER A 414 -27.70 -17.66 1.60
C SER A 414 -27.21 -17.96 0.19
N CYS A 415 -25.89 -18.10 -0.01
CA CYS A 415 -25.35 -18.33 -1.34
C CYS A 415 -25.60 -19.77 -1.78
N LYS A 416 -25.93 -19.96 -3.07
CA LYS A 416 -26.13 -21.28 -3.67
C LYS A 416 -24.84 -21.93 -4.17
N LEU A 417 -23.79 -21.13 -4.37
CA LEU A 417 -22.53 -21.59 -4.93
C LEU A 417 -21.62 -22.08 -3.81
N ASP A 418 -21.24 -23.34 -3.88
CA ASP A 418 -20.36 -23.94 -2.87
C ASP A 418 -18.98 -23.26 -2.81
N CYS A 419 -18.43 -22.80 -3.95
CA CYS A 419 -17.17 -22.06 -3.98
C CYS A 419 -17.23 -20.77 -3.13
N HIS A 420 -18.36 -20.04 -3.20
CA HIS A 420 -18.54 -18.83 -2.41
C HIS A 420 -18.74 -19.14 -0.92
N ARG A 421 -19.49 -20.19 -0.60
CA ARG A 421 -19.68 -20.61 0.80
C ARG A 421 -18.37 -21.06 1.44
N LEU A 422 -17.55 -21.79 0.70
CA LEU A 422 -16.23 -22.25 1.15
C LEU A 422 -15.24 -21.09 1.32
N GLY A 423 -15.14 -20.21 0.32
CA GLY A 423 -14.30 -19.01 0.40
C GLY A 423 -14.72 -18.10 1.56
N ALA A 424 -16.03 -17.94 1.79
CA ALA A 424 -16.57 -17.20 2.93
C ALA A 424 -16.24 -17.87 4.27
N LEU A 425 -16.36 -19.21 4.40
CA LEU A 425 -15.98 -19.96 5.59
C LEU A 425 -14.49 -19.76 5.91
N HIS A 426 -13.62 -19.92 4.91
CA HIS A 426 -12.18 -19.75 5.09
C HIS A 426 -11.80 -18.31 5.44
N CYS A 427 -12.42 -17.32 4.76
CA CYS A 427 -12.26 -15.92 5.11
C CYS A 427 -12.71 -15.66 6.56
N ALA A 428 -13.84 -16.21 6.99
CA ALA A 428 -14.36 -16.00 8.33
C ALA A 428 -13.39 -16.53 9.41
N ILE A 429 -12.82 -17.72 9.18
CA ILE A 429 -11.88 -18.36 10.11
C ILE A 429 -10.54 -17.60 10.16
N LEU A 430 -9.96 -17.29 8.99
CA LEU A 430 -8.62 -16.68 8.90
C LEU A 430 -8.59 -15.19 9.17
N TYR A 431 -9.65 -14.44 8.84
CA TYR A 431 -9.63 -12.99 8.98
C TYR A 431 -10.17 -12.54 10.34
N PHE A 432 -11.26 -13.13 10.84
CA PHE A 432 -11.89 -12.72 12.11
C PHE A 432 -11.35 -13.44 13.35
N GLN A 433 -10.06 -13.81 13.35
CA GLN A 433 -9.42 -14.70 14.35
C GLN A 433 -9.60 -14.28 15.81
N GLN A 434 -9.80 -12.98 16.07
CA GLN A 434 -9.85 -12.40 17.41
C GLN A 434 -11.25 -12.37 18.04
N HIS A 435 -12.29 -12.77 17.30
CA HIS A 435 -13.66 -12.76 17.79
C HIS A 435 -14.09 -14.16 18.18
N SER A 436 -14.01 -14.50 19.47
CA SER A 436 -14.49 -15.78 20.03
C SER A 436 -15.97 -16.08 19.71
N GLN A 437 -16.73 -15.04 19.37
CA GLN A 437 -18.11 -15.13 18.92
C GLN A 437 -18.25 -15.66 17.48
N THR A 438 -17.25 -15.46 16.61
CA THR A 438 -17.31 -15.90 15.21
C THR A 438 -17.33 -17.42 15.11
N ASP A 439 -16.46 -18.12 15.83
CA ASP A 439 -16.43 -19.58 15.85
C ASP A 439 -17.78 -20.15 16.30
N LYS A 440 -18.41 -19.53 17.31
CA LYS A 440 -19.76 -19.91 17.77
C LYS A 440 -20.81 -19.70 16.67
N GLN A 441 -20.81 -18.55 16.00
CA GLN A 441 -21.73 -18.28 14.90
C GLN A 441 -21.57 -19.26 13.74
N ILE A 442 -20.33 -19.67 13.44
CA ILE A 442 -20.05 -20.70 12.42
C ILE A 442 -20.59 -22.06 12.89
N ILE A 443 -20.40 -22.44 14.15
CA ILE A 443 -20.93 -23.69 14.71
C ILE A 443 -22.45 -23.71 14.69
N ASP A 444 -23.11 -22.63 15.09
CA ASP A 444 -24.57 -22.49 15.04
C ASP A 444 -25.06 -22.66 13.58
N TRP A 445 -24.38 -22.02 12.62
CA TRP A 445 -24.67 -22.19 11.19
C TRP A 445 -24.47 -23.63 10.70
N LEU A 446 -23.38 -24.31 11.09
CA LEU A 446 -23.08 -25.69 10.72
C LEU A 446 -24.17 -26.65 11.19
N CYS A 447 -24.67 -26.45 12.42
CA CYS A 447 -25.76 -27.23 12.99
C CYS A 447 -27.06 -27.07 12.17
N ASP A 448 -27.35 -25.85 11.73
CA ASP A 448 -28.57 -25.54 10.96
C ASP A 448 -28.49 -26.00 9.48
N HIS A 449 -27.28 -26.21 8.94
CA HIS A 449 -27.05 -26.41 7.49
C HIS A 449 -26.27 -27.69 7.13
N PHE A 450 -26.27 -28.70 8.02
CA PHE A 450 -25.48 -29.94 7.95
C PHE A 450 -25.50 -30.68 6.59
N SER A 451 -26.55 -30.50 5.78
CA SER A 451 -26.84 -31.31 4.58
C SER A 451 -26.78 -30.55 3.25
N THR A 452 -26.22 -29.34 3.19
CA THR A 452 -26.51 -28.39 2.10
C THR A 452 -25.39 -28.12 1.09
N SER A 453 -24.17 -28.67 1.23
CA SER A 453 -23.08 -28.49 0.26
C SER A 453 -22.81 -29.80 -0.49
N GLY A 454 -22.74 -29.73 -1.82
CA GLY A 454 -22.53 -30.90 -2.69
C GLY A 454 -21.07 -31.23 -2.94
N SER A 455 -20.17 -30.26 -2.79
CA SER A 455 -18.76 -30.36 -3.20
C SER A 455 -17.72 -30.39 -2.07
N PHE A 456 -18.10 -30.07 -0.82
CA PHE A 456 -17.21 -30.15 0.34
C PHE A 456 -17.98 -30.43 1.63
N ASN A 457 -17.27 -30.93 2.66
CA ASN A 457 -17.82 -31.12 4.00
C ASN A 457 -17.49 -29.91 4.90
N PRO A 458 -18.48 -29.09 5.27
CA PRO A 458 -18.24 -27.82 5.96
C PRO A 458 -17.76 -28.02 7.41
N ILE A 459 -18.10 -29.13 8.06
CA ILE A 459 -17.59 -29.47 9.40
C ILE A 459 -16.11 -29.86 9.32
N GLN A 460 -15.76 -30.69 8.35
CA GLN A 460 -14.37 -31.10 8.14
C GLN A 460 -13.49 -29.87 7.83
N GLU A 461 -13.96 -29.00 6.93
CA GLU A 461 -13.27 -27.74 6.60
C GLU A 461 -13.14 -26.84 7.83
N PHE A 462 -14.20 -26.68 8.62
CA PHE A 462 -14.15 -25.88 9.84
C PHE A 462 -13.12 -26.41 10.85
N ILE A 463 -13.08 -27.73 11.07
CA ILE A 463 -12.12 -28.37 11.98
C ILE A 463 -10.69 -28.14 11.49
N LEU A 464 -10.41 -28.42 10.21
CA LEU A 464 -9.06 -28.29 9.64
C LEU A 464 -8.59 -26.84 9.63
N ALA A 465 -9.41 -25.92 9.14
CA ALA A 465 -9.05 -24.50 9.07
C ALA A 465 -8.86 -23.90 10.47
N THR A 466 -9.69 -24.28 11.45
CA THR A 466 -9.56 -23.82 12.85
C THR A 466 -8.33 -24.42 13.52
N LEU A 467 -8.05 -25.71 13.31
CA LEU A 467 -6.86 -26.38 13.83
C LEU A 467 -5.59 -25.75 13.23
N HIS A 468 -5.58 -25.54 11.92
CA HIS A 468 -4.50 -24.85 11.22
C HIS A 468 -4.30 -23.47 11.82
N ARG A 469 -5.33 -22.62 11.87
CA ARG A 469 -5.27 -21.29 12.49
C ARG A 469 -4.64 -21.31 13.89
N LYS A 470 -5.10 -22.21 14.77
CA LYS A 470 -4.55 -22.33 16.13
C LYS A 470 -3.09 -22.79 16.12
N ALA A 471 -2.77 -23.80 15.33
CA ALA A 471 -1.43 -24.32 15.21
C ALA A 471 -0.43 -23.24 14.77
N ILE A 472 -0.83 -22.34 13.86
CA ILE A 472 0.06 -21.25 13.43
C ILE A 472 0.21 -20.16 14.48
N SER A 473 -0.83 -19.91 15.28
CA SER A 473 -0.72 -18.96 16.39
C SER A 473 0.24 -19.44 17.49
N GLU A 474 0.45 -20.77 17.60
CA GLU A 474 1.31 -21.39 18.62
C GLU A 474 2.70 -21.74 18.08
N LEU A 475 2.82 -22.14 16.81
CA LEU A 475 4.07 -22.53 16.15
C LEU A 475 4.15 -21.99 14.72
N ALA A 476 5.08 -21.07 14.49
CA ALA A 476 5.27 -20.37 13.21
C ALA A 476 5.59 -21.28 12.00
N SER A 477 6.03 -22.52 12.24
CA SER A 477 6.42 -23.49 11.20
C SER A 477 5.43 -24.65 11.03
N LEU A 478 4.32 -24.69 11.78
CA LEU A 478 3.28 -25.72 11.59
C LEU A 478 2.35 -25.43 10.41
N ASP A 479 2.22 -24.17 9.99
CA ASP A 479 1.45 -23.74 8.80
C ASP A 479 1.86 -24.49 7.53
N LYS A 480 3.15 -24.85 7.49
CA LYS A 480 3.88 -25.48 6.40
C LYS A 480 3.62 -26.98 6.28
N VAL A 481 3.22 -27.63 7.37
CA VAL A 481 3.00 -29.08 7.42
C VAL A 481 1.51 -29.44 7.45
N LEU A 482 0.70 -28.64 8.15
CA LEU A 482 -0.72 -28.91 8.25
C LEU A 482 -1.46 -28.44 6.99
N PRO A 483 -2.33 -29.27 6.40
CA PRO A 483 -3.25 -28.82 5.37
C PRO A 483 -4.27 -27.86 5.98
N TYR A 484 -4.49 -26.73 5.33
CA TYR A 484 -5.54 -25.78 5.73
C TYR A 484 -6.94 -26.21 5.28
N SER A 485 -7.02 -26.95 4.17
CA SER A 485 -8.27 -27.48 3.61
C SER A 485 -8.14 -29.00 3.40
N SER A 486 -9.26 -29.72 3.48
CA SER A 486 -9.31 -31.15 3.10
C SER A 486 -9.21 -31.36 1.59
N LEU A 487 -9.40 -30.29 0.81
CA LEU A 487 -9.41 -30.32 -0.63
C LEU A 487 -7.97 -30.27 -1.14
N LEU A 488 -7.48 -31.41 -1.65
CA LEU A 488 -6.14 -31.51 -2.24
C LEU A 488 -6.07 -30.81 -3.60
N ASN A 489 -7.14 -30.91 -4.38
CA ASN A 489 -7.36 -30.20 -5.63
C ASN A 489 -8.78 -29.65 -5.58
N TRP A 490 -8.95 -28.35 -5.79
CA TRP A 490 -10.27 -27.75 -5.98
C TRP A 490 -10.44 -27.43 -7.46
N ASP A 491 -11.39 -28.12 -8.10
CA ASP A 491 -11.81 -27.93 -9.49
C ASP A 491 -13.09 -27.09 -9.60
N GLY A 492 -13.64 -26.63 -8.47
CA GLY A 492 -14.81 -25.75 -8.44
C GLY A 492 -14.48 -24.41 -9.07
N GLU A 493 -14.75 -24.29 -10.37
CA GLU A 493 -14.59 -23.05 -11.12
C GLU A 493 -15.40 -21.93 -10.45
N ILE A 494 -14.77 -20.77 -10.26
CA ILE A 494 -15.48 -19.55 -9.87
C ILE A 494 -16.16 -19.05 -11.15
N PRO A 495 -17.50 -18.97 -11.21
CA PRO A 495 -18.18 -18.57 -12.43
C PRO A 495 -17.69 -17.21 -12.95
N GLY A 496 -17.34 -17.16 -14.23
CA GLY A 496 -16.86 -15.93 -14.88
C GLY A 496 -15.42 -15.55 -14.55
N VAL A 497 -14.66 -16.40 -13.84
CA VAL A 497 -13.25 -16.16 -13.49
C VAL A 497 -12.39 -17.34 -13.92
N THR A 498 -11.40 -17.08 -14.76
CA THR A 498 -10.34 -18.05 -15.08
C THR A 498 -9.04 -17.62 -14.41
N CYS A 499 -8.25 -18.59 -13.95
CA CYS A 499 -6.98 -18.34 -13.26
C CYS A 499 -5.85 -19.16 -13.89
N ARG A 500 -4.78 -18.48 -14.27
CA ARG A 500 -3.53 -19.08 -14.74
C ARG A 500 -2.44 -18.83 -13.72
N THR A 501 -1.73 -19.89 -13.32
CA THR A 501 -0.59 -19.78 -12.41
C THR A 501 0.72 -19.99 -13.15
N GLU A 502 1.67 -19.10 -12.92
CA GLU A 502 3.01 -19.12 -13.49
C GLU A 502 4.06 -19.02 -12.39
N ARG A 503 5.28 -19.51 -12.66
CA ARG A 503 6.37 -19.48 -11.69
C ARG A 503 7.15 -18.18 -11.78
N VAL A 504 7.49 -17.62 -10.63
CA VAL A 504 8.32 -16.41 -10.52
C VAL A 504 9.42 -16.67 -9.50
N LEU A 505 10.67 -16.44 -9.86
CA LEU A 505 11.80 -16.66 -8.96
C LEU A 505 12.36 -15.30 -8.50
N PRO A 506 12.13 -14.90 -7.24
CA PRO A 506 12.76 -13.70 -6.70
C PRO A 506 14.27 -13.91 -6.54
N VAL A 507 15.05 -12.88 -6.87
CA VAL A 507 16.50 -12.85 -6.65
C VAL A 507 16.80 -11.89 -5.50
N PHE A 508 17.50 -12.38 -4.49
CA PHE A 508 17.84 -11.62 -3.30
C PHE A 508 19.28 -11.10 -3.36
N GLY A 509 19.48 -9.91 -2.81
CA GLY A 509 20.81 -9.30 -2.64
C GLY A 509 21.66 -10.03 -1.59
N GLY A 510 22.98 -9.96 -1.73
CA GLY A 510 23.93 -10.75 -0.94
C GLY A 510 23.91 -10.49 0.58
N LYS A 511 23.45 -9.32 1.04
CA LYS A 511 23.39 -8.98 2.46
C LYS A 511 22.02 -9.18 3.10
N ILE A 512 21.03 -9.70 2.36
CA ILE A 512 19.66 -9.88 2.88
C ILE A 512 19.62 -10.73 4.16
N GLN A 513 20.57 -11.65 4.33
CA GLN A 513 20.69 -12.51 5.51
C GLN A 513 20.95 -11.74 6.81
N ASN A 514 21.41 -10.50 6.72
CA ASN A 514 21.65 -9.64 7.88
C ASN A 514 20.37 -8.93 8.35
N HIS A 515 19.30 -8.95 7.55
CA HIS A 515 18.04 -8.28 7.89
C HIS A 515 17.12 -9.22 8.68
N ARG A 516 16.55 -8.67 9.77
CA ARG A 516 15.59 -9.37 10.64
C ARG A 516 14.15 -8.96 10.35
N GLY A 517 13.20 -9.69 10.93
CA GLY A 517 11.78 -9.35 10.86
C GLY A 517 11.19 -9.69 9.49
N PHE A 518 10.71 -8.68 8.75
CA PHE A 518 10.04 -8.86 7.47
C PHE A 518 10.86 -9.68 6.45
N TRP A 519 12.12 -9.31 6.23
CA TRP A 519 12.97 -9.96 5.22
C TRP A 519 13.33 -11.39 5.60
N GLU A 520 13.57 -11.63 6.88
CA GLU A 520 13.84 -12.95 7.44
C GLU A 520 12.67 -13.90 7.16
N GLU A 521 11.44 -13.44 7.41
CA GLU A 521 10.22 -14.21 7.17
C GLU A 521 9.94 -14.42 5.68
N MET A 522 10.17 -13.39 4.87
CA MET A 522 10.00 -13.46 3.42
C MET A 522 10.95 -14.50 2.80
N ILE A 523 12.23 -14.53 3.19
CA ILE A 523 13.20 -15.53 2.75
C ILE A 523 12.76 -16.93 3.18
N ARG A 524 12.37 -17.10 4.46
CA ARG A 524 11.86 -18.38 4.97
C ARG A 524 10.69 -18.90 4.14
N ASN A 525 9.78 -18.03 3.73
CA ASN A 525 8.62 -18.41 2.91
C ASN A 525 9.04 -18.87 1.51
N VAL A 526 9.94 -18.14 0.86
CA VAL A 526 10.45 -18.51 -0.47
C VAL A 526 11.25 -19.82 -0.43
N GLU A 527 12.10 -20.01 0.58
CA GLU A 527 12.86 -21.25 0.77
C GLU A 527 11.92 -22.43 1.02
N PHE A 528 10.89 -22.25 1.83
CA PHE A 528 9.91 -23.28 2.10
C PHE A 528 9.19 -23.74 0.81
N VAL A 529 8.77 -22.82 -0.05
CA VAL A 529 8.14 -23.20 -1.33
C VAL A 529 9.09 -24.02 -2.19
N LYS A 530 10.38 -23.65 -2.26
CA LYS A 530 11.39 -24.44 -2.99
C LYS A 530 11.51 -25.87 -2.45
N VAL A 531 11.45 -26.04 -1.13
CA VAL A 531 11.47 -27.37 -0.47
C VAL A 531 10.21 -28.17 -0.78
N LYS A 532 9.02 -27.55 -0.68
CA LYS A 532 7.73 -28.20 -0.98
C LYS A 532 7.62 -28.65 -2.44
N GLU A 533 8.08 -27.82 -3.38
CA GLU A 533 8.15 -28.21 -4.80
C GLU A 533 9.14 -29.37 -5.02
N GLY A 534 10.27 -29.35 -4.31
CA GLY A 534 11.23 -30.46 -4.30
C GLY A 534 10.60 -31.78 -3.83
N LEU A 535 9.75 -31.72 -2.79
CA LEU A 535 8.98 -32.87 -2.29
C LEU A 535 8.00 -33.42 -3.33
N HIS A 536 7.22 -32.56 -3.99
CA HIS A 536 6.29 -32.99 -5.04
C HIS A 536 7.02 -33.66 -6.23
N LYS A 537 8.21 -33.17 -6.61
CA LYS A 537 9.04 -33.82 -7.62
C LYS A 537 9.67 -35.13 -7.11
N ALA A 538 9.98 -35.21 -5.82
CA ALA A 538 10.56 -36.36 -5.15
C ALA A 538 9.56 -37.48 -4.82
N GLN A 539 8.25 -37.30 -5.02
CA GLN A 539 7.24 -38.37 -4.89
C GLN A 539 7.47 -39.55 -5.85
N TYR A 540 8.44 -39.45 -6.77
CA TYR A 540 8.93 -40.54 -7.61
C TYR A 540 10.18 -41.27 -7.05
N ASN A 541 10.71 -40.88 -5.88
CA ASN A 541 11.88 -41.50 -5.25
C ASN A 541 11.81 -41.49 -3.70
N ASN A 542 11.55 -42.67 -3.10
CA ASN A 542 11.32 -42.84 -1.65
C ASN A 542 12.45 -42.37 -0.71
N ILE A 543 13.69 -42.30 -1.20
CA ILE A 543 14.85 -41.88 -0.38
C ILE A 543 14.84 -40.35 -0.16
N SER A 544 14.43 -39.59 -1.17
CA SER A 544 14.39 -38.11 -1.11
C SER A 544 13.27 -37.59 -0.22
N LEU A 545 12.17 -38.34 -0.10
CA LEU A 545 11.03 -38.01 0.77
C LEU A 545 11.41 -38.05 2.26
N ARG A 546 12.18 -39.07 2.69
CA ARG A 546 12.65 -39.19 4.08
C ARG A 546 13.61 -38.08 4.48
N VAL A 547 14.58 -37.75 3.63
CA VAL A 547 15.56 -36.68 3.90
C VAL A 547 14.89 -35.32 4.07
N VAL A 548 13.86 -35.02 3.27
CA VAL A 548 13.15 -33.75 3.38
C VAL A 548 12.16 -33.74 4.56
N GLN A 549 11.52 -34.87 4.85
CA GLN A 549 10.74 -35.02 6.09
C GLN A 549 11.63 -34.83 7.32
N ASP A 550 12.81 -35.45 7.39
CA ASP A 550 13.76 -35.29 8.49
C ASP A 550 14.25 -33.83 8.61
N LYS A 551 14.39 -33.12 7.50
CA LYS A 551 14.73 -31.68 7.49
C LYS A 551 13.58 -30.82 8.05
N LEU A 552 12.35 -31.06 7.61
CA LEU A 552 11.15 -30.36 8.13
C LEU A 552 10.94 -30.67 9.62
N PHE A 553 11.09 -31.94 10.02
CA PHE A 553 11.03 -32.35 11.43
C PHE A 553 12.17 -31.73 12.24
N SER A 554 13.39 -31.62 11.70
CA SER A 554 14.50 -30.95 12.38
C SER A 554 14.27 -29.44 12.55
N GLU A 555 13.63 -28.78 11.57
CA GLU A 555 13.27 -27.36 11.66
C GLU A 555 12.14 -27.15 12.69
N LEU A 556 11.10 -27.99 12.66
CA LEU A 556 10.03 -28.05 13.67
C LEU A 556 10.57 -28.28 15.09
N VAL A 557 11.51 -29.21 15.25
CA VAL A 557 12.14 -29.51 16.54
C VAL A 557 12.96 -28.32 17.05
N ARG A 558 13.69 -27.61 16.17
CA ARG A 558 14.42 -26.38 16.57
C ARG A 558 13.48 -25.30 17.09
N ASP A 559 12.36 -25.06 16.43
CA ASP A 559 11.38 -24.04 16.86
C ASP A 559 10.69 -24.42 18.19
N CYS A 560 10.44 -25.72 18.42
CA CYS A 560 9.94 -26.23 19.71
C CYS A 560 10.95 -26.06 20.87
N PHE A 561 12.26 -26.18 20.60
CA PHE A 561 13.30 -26.04 21.64
C PHE A 561 13.63 -24.57 21.96
N VAL A 562 13.41 -23.63 21.03
CA VAL A 562 13.58 -22.19 21.28
C VAL A 562 12.42 -21.62 22.10
N SER A 563 11.21 -22.18 21.98
CA SER A 563 10.03 -21.75 22.76
C SER A 563 9.95 -22.34 24.18
N THR A 564 10.76 -23.36 24.49
CA THR A 564 10.75 -24.07 25.80
C THR A 564 11.91 -23.73 26.74
N SER A 565 12.72 -22.70 26.45
CA SER A 565 13.68 -22.17 27.41
C SER A 565 12.99 -21.37 28.52
N ILE A 566 12.21 -22.08 29.35
CA ILE A 566 11.83 -21.64 30.69
C ILE A 566 13.12 -21.57 31.49
N GLN A 567 13.56 -20.36 31.83
CA GLN A 567 14.53 -20.16 32.90
C GLN A 567 13.94 -20.74 34.18
N VAL A 568 14.45 -21.89 34.61
CA VAL A 568 14.24 -22.38 35.97
C VAL A 568 15.09 -21.49 36.88
N PRO A 569 14.52 -20.74 37.83
CA PRO A 569 15.32 -20.05 38.82
C PRO A 569 15.92 -21.11 39.76
N LEU A 570 17.24 -21.03 39.95
CA LEU A 570 17.99 -21.77 40.97
C LEU A 570 17.61 -21.31 42.37
#